data_AF-A0A257P6C2-F1
#
_entry.id   AF-A0A257P6C2-F1
#
_cell.length_a   1.000
_cell.length_b   1.000
_cell.length_c   1.000
_cell.angle_alpha   90.00
_cell.angle_beta   90.00
_cell.angle_gamma   90.00
#
_symmetry.space_group_name_H-M   'P 1'
#
loop_
_entity.id
_entity.type
_entity.pdbx_description
1 polymer ?
#
loop_
_entity_poly.entity_id
_entity_poly.type
_entity_poly.pdbx_seq_one_letter_code
_entity_poly.pdbx_strand_id
1 'polypeptide(L)'
;MMMGMGMMKKMMAKMGSGGENPMAMMQEMMGQMEGKQGSSEAANPMQNMMGMCMSMQADMLNAMHKATTMAAFATPELHALFATWMENLESEALAALTQQGEVDTAALASQLKISEASAIHLVAQLATQGKVHLRAQTSAAPAN
;
A
#
# COMPACT_ATOMS: atom_id res chain seq x y z
N MET A 1 49.81 -8.37 -54.41
CA MET A 1 49.08 -7.17 -53.93
C MET A 1 47.66 -7.15 -54.53
N MET A 2 46.72 -7.94 -54.01
CA MET A 2 45.34 -8.01 -54.56
C MET A 2 44.25 -8.09 -53.49
N MET A 3 44.57 -7.89 -52.20
CA MET A 3 43.62 -8.02 -51.08
C MET A 3 43.11 -6.67 -50.51
N GLY A 4 43.60 -5.52 -51.00
CA GLY A 4 43.24 -4.19 -50.45
C GLY A 4 42.08 -3.48 -51.16
N MET A 5 41.77 -3.84 -52.41
CA MET A 5 40.85 -3.06 -53.26
C MET A 5 39.38 -3.49 -53.07
N GLY A 6 39.13 -4.74 -52.70
CA GLY A 6 37.77 -5.28 -52.49
C GLY A 6 37.12 -4.78 -51.19
N MET A 7 37.88 -4.69 -50.09
CA MET A 7 37.38 -4.13 -48.83
C MET A 7 37.11 -2.62 -48.94
N MET A 8 37.98 -1.87 -49.62
CA MET A 8 37.82 -0.42 -49.82
C MET A 8 36.57 -0.09 -50.66
N LYS A 9 36.26 -0.89 -51.69
CA LYS A 9 35.03 -0.77 -52.50
C LYS A 9 33.76 -1.10 -51.70
N LYS A 10 33.83 -2.08 -50.79
CA LYS A 10 32.70 -2.46 -49.93
C LYS A 10 32.43 -1.43 -48.84
N MET A 11 33.48 -0.78 -48.32
CA MET A 11 33.36 0.36 -47.41
C MET A 11 32.83 1.61 -48.12
N MET A 12 33.31 1.95 -49.33
CA MET A 12 32.75 3.07 -50.11
C MET A 12 31.28 2.86 -50.51
N ALA A 13 30.88 1.64 -50.87
CA ALA A 13 29.47 1.34 -51.15
C ALA A 13 28.57 1.52 -49.91
N LYS A 14 29.10 1.25 -48.71
CA LYS A 14 28.39 1.42 -47.44
C LYS A 14 28.39 2.87 -46.94
N MET A 15 29.32 3.70 -47.43
CA MET A 15 29.40 5.13 -47.12
C MET A 15 28.70 6.01 -48.19
N GLY A 16 28.46 5.46 -49.39
CA GLY A 16 27.77 6.12 -50.50
C GLY A 16 26.25 6.00 -50.47
N SER A 17 25.66 5.30 -49.51
CA SER A 17 24.22 5.34 -49.21
C SER A 17 23.92 6.27 -48.02
N GLY A 18 24.59 7.41 -47.96
CA GLY A 18 24.14 8.56 -47.16
C GLY A 18 22.99 9.25 -47.89
N GLY A 19 21.79 8.68 -47.76
CA GLY A 19 20.62 9.11 -48.52
C GLY A 19 19.32 8.89 -47.79
N GLU A 20 19.29 9.04 -46.46
CA GLU A 20 18.04 9.38 -45.79
C GLU A 20 18.00 10.91 -45.70
N ASN A 21 17.23 11.49 -46.61
CA ASN A 21 17.04 12.93 -46.72
C ASN A 21 16.77 13.51 -45.33
N PRO A 22 17.55 14.50 -44.86
CA PRO A 22 17.29 15.19 -43.59
C PRO A 22 15.85 15.74 -43.51
N MET A 23 15.30 16.12 -44.66
CA MET A 23 13.89 16.52 -44.82
C MET A 23 12.89 15.39 -44.62
N ALA A 24 13.18 14.16 -45.04
CA ALA A 24 12.28 13.01 -44.87
C ALA A 24 12.23 12.58 -43.40
N MET A 25 13.37 12.62 -42.69
CA MET A 25 13.41 12.38 -41.25
C MET A 25 12.66 13.47 -40.48
N MET A 26 12.76 14.74 -40.91
CA MET A 26 12.01 15.85 -40.31
C MET A 26 10.50 15.77 -40.62
N GLN A 27 10.14 15.26 -41.80
CA GLN A 27 8.74 15.05 -42.22
C GLN A 27 8.10 13.85 -41.50
N GLU A 28 8.86 12.79 -41.22
CA GLU A 28 8.42 11.68 -40.39
C GLU A 28 8.25 12.11 -38.93
N MET A 29 9.14 12.96 -38.42
CA MET A 29 9.04 13.52 -37.08
C MET A 29 7.86 14.51 -36.94
N MET A 30 7.56 15.31 -37.96
CA MET A 30 6.34 16.13 -38.00
C MET A 30 5.08 15.28 -38.16
N GLY A 31 5.09 14.26 -39.01
CA GLY A 31 3.96 13.36 -39.21
C GLY A 31 3.61 12.57 -37.94
N GLN A 32 4.60 12.21 -37.13
CA GLN A 32 4.38 11.62 -35.80
C GLN A 32 3.86 12.62 -34.75
N MET A 33 4.11 13.93 -34.92
CA MET A 33 3.50 14.97 -34.06
C MET A 33 2.06 15.29 -34.48
N GLU A 34 1.77 15.38 -35.78
CA GLU A 34 0.42 15.67 -36.29
C GLU A 34 -0.52 14.45 -36.16
N GLY A 35 0.00 13.22 -36.27
CA GLY A 35 -0.76 11.98 -36.11
C GLY A 35 -1.15 11.62 -34.66
N LYS A 36 -0.68 12.39 -33.67
CA LYS A 36 -1.06 12.25 -32.25
C LYS A 36 -1.93 13.39 -31.74
N GLN A 37 -2.57 14.13 -32.64
CA GLN A 37 -3.61 15.11 -32.28
C GLN A 37 -4.99 14.45 -32.34
N GLY A 38 -5.15 13.39 -31.55
CA GLY A 38 -6.34 12.53 -31.63
C GLY A 38 -6.46 11.51 -30.51
N SER A 39 -5.99 11.83 -29.31
CA SER A 39 -6.35 11.08 -28.10
C SER A 39 -6.15 11.99 -26.89
N SER A 40 -7.26 12.40 -26.29
CA SER A 40 -7.31 12.81 -24.89
C SER A 40 -6.62 11.76 -24.01
N GLU A 41 -6.00 12.21 -22.91
CA GLU A 41 -5.35 11.39 -21.87
C GLU A 41 -3.90 10.97 -22.15
N ALA A 42 -3.03 11.93 -22.47
CA ALA A 42 -1.62 11.84 -22.08
C ALA A 42 -1.36 12.93 -21.04
N ALA A 43 -1.61 12.62 -19.77
CA ALA A 43 -1.16 13.44 -18.65
C ALA A 43 0.34 13.74 -18.86
N ASN A 44 0.71 15.03 -18.87
CA ASN A 44 2.08 15.44 -19.14
C ASN A 44 3.02 14.67 -18.18
N PRO A 45 4.08 14.00 -18.67
CA PRO A 45 4.98 13.22 -17.82
C PRO A 45 5.58 14.08 -16.68
N MET A 46 5.73 15.38 -16.90
CA MET A 46 6.14 16.36 -15.88
C MET A 46 5.06 16.59 -14.80
N GLN A 47 3.77 16.57 -15.15
CA GLN A 47 2.66 16.65 -14.17
C GLN A 47 2.52 15.38 -13.36
N ASN A 48 2.71 14.20 -13.96
CA ASN A 48 2.71 12.93 -13.23
C ASN A 48 3.86 12.87 -12.22
N MET A 49 5.05 13.34 -12.60
CA MET A 49 6.20 13.38 -11.69
C MET A 49 5.98 14.38 -10.54
N MET A 50 5.43 15.56 -10.83
CA MET A 50 5.03 16.55 -9.80
C MET A 50 3.96 15.99 -8.84
N GLY A 51 2.97 15.28 -9.37
CA GLY A 51 1.91 14.64 -8.58
C GLY A 51 2.45 13.58 -7.63
N MET A 52 3.41 12.76 -8.10
CA MET A 52 4.03 11.72 -7.28
C MET A 52 4.93 12.30 -6.17
N CYS A 53 5.65 13.39 -6.43
CA CYS A 53 6.40 14.10 -5.39
C CYS A 53 5.46 14.71 -4.33
N MET A 54 4.37 15.35 -4.76
CA MET A 54 3.39 15.92 -3.84
C MET A 54 2.67 14.85 -3.01
N SER A 55 2.30 13.70 -3.59
CA SER A 55 1.67 12.62 -2.84
C SER A 55 2.62 12.02 -1.80
N MET A 56 3.89 11.81 -2.15
CA MET A 56 4.90 11.30 -1.21
C MET A 56 5.16 12.29 -0.05
N GLN A 57 5.18 13.59 -0.34
CA GLN A 57 5.29 14.64 0.70
C GLN A 57 4.06 14.65 1.61
N ALA A 58 2.85 14.50 1.06
CA ALA A 58 1.62 14.40 1.84
C ALA A 58 1.61 13.15 2.73
N ASP A 59 2.05 11.99 2.20
CA ASP A 59 2.16 10.74 2.95
C ASP A 59 3.16 10.85 4.10
N MET A 60 4.32 11.48 3.86
CA MET A 60 5.32 11.73 4.90
C MET A 60 4.78 12.64 6.00
N LEU A 61 4.10 13.74 5.64
CA LEU A 61 3.48 14.64 6.62
C LEU A 61 2.39 13.94 7.42
N ASN A 62 1.57 13.10 6.79
CA ASN A 62 0.58 12.28 7.49
C ASN A 62 1.22 11.27 8.45
N ALA A 63 2.33 10.63 8.04
CA ALA A 63 3.07 9.72 8.91
C ALA A 63 3.69 10.46 10.10
N MET A 64 4.27 11.64 9.87
CA MET A 64 4.80 12.50 10.94
C MET A 64 3.69 12.97 11.89
N HIS A 65 2.54 13.35 11.36
CA HIS A 65 1.40 13.76 12.18
C HIS A 65 0.92 12.60 13.05
N LYS A 66 0.69 11.42 12.46
CA LYS A 66 0.37 10.19 13.21
C LYS A 66 1.42 9.87 14.28
N ALA A 67 2.71 9.92 13.94
CA ALA A 67 3.79 9.66 14.88
C ALA A 67 3.83 10.68 16.04
N THR A 68 3.58 11.95 15.75
CA THR A 68 3.54 13.03 16.75
C THR A 68 2.33 12.88 17.66
N THR A 69 1.16 12.58 17.09
CA THR A 69 -0.07 12.29 17.85
C THR A 69 0.14 11.08 18.76
N MET A 70 0.75 9.99 18.25
CA MET A 70 1.10 8.83 19.07
C MET A 70 2.12 9.17 20.17
N ALA A 71 3.12 10.00 19.87
CA ALA A 71 4.12 10.44 20.84
C ALA A 71 3.52 11.35 21.93
N ALA A 72 2.51 12.15 21.60
CA ALA A 72 1.79 12.99 22.57
C ALA A 72 1.01 12.16 23.62
N PHE A 73 0.64 10.92 23.29
CA PHE A 73 0.03 9.97 24.23
C PHE A 73 1.05 9.10 24.98
N ALA A 74 2.35 9.22 24.65
CA ALA A 74 3.41 8.37 25.18
C ALA A 74 4.02 8.88 26.49
N THR A 75 3.22 9.52 27.35
CA THR A 75 3.70 9.82 28.71
C THR A 75 3.62 8.55 29.57
N PRO A 76 4.57 8.30 30.47
CA PRO A 76 4.56 7.12 31.34
C PRO A 76 3.27 6.96 32.14
N GLU A 77 2.65 8.08 32.53
CA GLU A 77 1.41 8.10 33.30
C GLU A 77 0.22 7.59 32.47
N LEU A 78 0.11 8.03 31.21
CA LEU A 78 -0.93 7.53 30.31
C LEU A 78 -0.74 6.05 30.01
N HIS A 79 0.50 5.60 29.81
CA HIS A 79 0.81 4.17 29.65
C HIS A 79 0.37 3.36 30.87
N ALA A 80 0.62 3.85 32.08
CA ALA A 80 0.20 3.15 33.31
C ALA A 80 -1.32 3.07 33.42
N LEU A 81 -2.04 4.14 33.07
CA LEU A 81 -3.51 4.14 33.05
C LEU A 81 -4.06 3.16 32.01
N PHE A 82 -3.49 3.13 30.80
CA PHE A 82 -3.87 2.15 29.78
C PHE A 82 -3.57 0.71 30.20
N ALA A 83 -2.43 0.46 30.83
CA ALA A 83 -2.08 -0.86 31.36
C ALA A 83 -3.09 -1.31 32.42
N THR A 84 -3.42 -0.43 33.36
CA THR A 84 -4.41 -0.71 34.42
C THR A 84 -5.80 -0.96 33.83
N TRP A 85 -6.20 -0.15 32.85
CA TRP A 85 -7.46 -0.33 32.14
C TRP A 85 -7.50 -1.68 31.38
N MET A 86 -6.41 -2.06 30.70
CA MET A 86 -6.28 -3.35 30.02
C MET A 86 -6.35 -4.53 30.99
N GLU A 87 -5.68 -4.46 32.15
CA GLU A 87 -5.73 -5.51 33.18
C GLU A 87 -7.15 -5.70 33.74
N ASN A 88 -7.87 -4.60 33.98
CA ASN A 88 -9.27 -4.66 34.38
C ASN A 88 -10.15 -5.26 33.28
N LEU A 89 -9.94 -4.85 32.04
CA LEU A 89 -10.68 -5.36 30.88
C LEU A 89 -10.46 -6.88 30.69
N GLU A 90 -9.22 -7.36 30.81
CA GLU A 90 -8.91 -8.79 30.79
C GLU A 90 -9.62 -9.53 31.93
N SER A 91 -9.60 -8.96 33.14
CA SER A 91 -10.24 -9.56 34.32
C SER A 91 -11.76 -9.67 34.16
N GLU A 92 -12.40 -8.63 33.63
CA GLU A 92 -13.84 -8.62 33.33
C GLU A 92 -14.19 -9.64 32.24
N ALA A 93 -13.37 -9.75 31.19
CA ALA A 93 -13.57 -10.73 30.12
C ALA A 93 -13.52 -12.17 30.67
N LEU A 94 -12.53 -12.48 31.52
CA LEU A 94 -12.41 -13.80 32.14
C LEU A 94 -13.57 -14.07 33.11
N ALA A 95 -14.02 -13.07 33.86
CA ALA A 95 -15.17 -13.22 34.73
C ALA A 95 -16.45 -13.52 33.94
N ALA A 96 -16.67 -12.83 32.80
CA ALA A 96 -17.79 -13.09 31.90
C ALA A 96 -17.75 -14.53 31.36
N LEU A 97 -16.59 -14.98 30.89
CA LEU A 97 -16.40 -16.34 30.37
C LEU A 97 -16.58 -17.41 31.46
N THR A 98 -16.15 -17.13 32.70
CA THR A 98 -16.32 -18.07 33.81
C THR A 98 -17.78 -18.22 34.23
N GLN A 99 -18.58 -17.15 34.16
CA GLN A 99 -19.99 -17.17 34.53
C GLN A 99 -20.89 -17.78 33.45
N GLN A 100 -20.59 -17.52 32.18
CA GLN A 100 -21.46 -17.88 31.05
C GLN A 100 -20.94 -19.10 30.26
N GLY A 101 -19.67 -19.49 30.46
CA GLY A 101 -19.04 -20.63 29.81
C GLY A 101 -18.58 -20.33 28.38
N GLU A 102 -19.52 -20.30 27.43
CA GLU A 102 -19.26 -19.99 26.02
C GLU A 102 -19.97 -18.67 25.66
N VAL A 103 -19.20 -17.69 25.18
CA VAL A 103 -19.68 -16.35 24.86
C VAL A 103 -19.13 -15.96 23.50
N ASP A 104 -19.99 -15.44 22.60
CA ASP A 104 -19.54 -14.91 21.32
C ASP A 104 -18.88 -13.52 21.48
N THR A 105 -18.09 -13.12 20.48
CA THR A 105 -17.32 -11.87 20.53
C THR A 105 -18.18 -10.62 20.50
N ALA A 106 -19.39 -10.66 19.95
CA ALA A 106 -20.30 -9.51 19.87
C ALA A 106 -20.99 -9.25 21.23
N ALA A 107 -21.41 -10.31 21.91
CA ALA A 107 -21.93 -10.27 23.27
C ALA A 107 -20.85 -9.76 24.24
N LEU A 108 -19.62 -10.28 24.13
CA LEU A 108 -18.49 -9.85 24.95
C LEU A 108 -18.15 -8.37 24.69
N ALA A 109 -18.15 -7.92 23.44
CA ALA A 109 -17.91 -6.52 23.09
C ALA A 109 -18.95 -5.58 23.72
N SER A 110 -20.23 -5.98 23.68
CA SER A 110 -21.33 -5.23 24.27
C SER A 110 -21.20 -5.14 25.80
N GLN A 111 -20.82 -6.24 26.45
CA GLN A 111 -20.63 -6.30 27.90
C GLN A 111 -19.46 -5.42 28.37
N LEU A 112 -18.33 -5.50 27.65
CA LEU A 112 -17.11 -4.75 27.96
C LEU A 112 -17.11 -3.30 27.43
N LYS A 113 -18.17 -2.90 26.69
CA LYS A 113 -18.31 -1.57 26.07
C LYS A 113 -17.13 -1.20 25.17
N ILE A 114 -16.63 -2.18 24.41
CA ILE A 114 -15.57 -2.01 23.42
C ILE A 114 -16.10 -2.36 22.03
N SER A 115 -15.31 -2.06 20.99
CA SER A 115 -15.65 -2.51 19.64
C SER A 115 -15.53 -4.03 19.51
N GLU A 116 -16.30 -4.64 18.62
CA GLU A 116 -16.19 -6.08 18.34
C GLU A 116 -14.80 -6.46 17.84
N ALA A 117 -14.17 -5.62 17.01
CA ALA A 117 -12.79 -5.82 16.57
C ALA A 117 -11.80 -5.88 17.77
N SER A 118 -12.00 -5.01 18.76
CA SER A 118 -11.21 -5.01 20.00
C SER A 118 -11.47 -6.26 20.84
N ALA A 119 -12.73 -6.70 20.94
CA ALA A 119 -13.07 -7.93 21.65
C ALA A 119 -12.43 -9.16 21.00
N ILE A 120 -12.46 -9.27 19.66
CA ILE A 120 -11.77 -10.32 18.92
C ILE A 120 -10.28 -10.33 19.25
N HIS A 121 -9.64 -9.16 19.23
CA HIS A 121 -8.22 -9.05 19.55
C HIS A 121 -7.91 -9.46 21.00
N LEU A 122 -8.73 -9.00 21.95
CA LEU A 122 -8.62 -9.34 23.37
C LEU A 122 -8.71 -10.85 23.60
N VAL A 123 -9.73 -11.52 23.04
CA VAL A 123 -9.91 -12.97 23.24
C VAL A 123 -8.79 -13.75 22.53
N ALA A 124 -8.32 -13.31 21.36
CA ALA A 124 -7.17 -13.90 20.71
C ALA A 124 -5.90 -13.77 21.57
N GLN A 125 -5.67 -12.62 22.19
CA GLN A 125 -4.57 -12.41 23.13
C GLN A 125 -4.70 -13.33 24.37
N LEU A 126 -5.88 -13.40 24.99
CA LEU A 126 -6.11 -14.30 26.12
C LEU A 126 -5.89 -15.77 25.75
N ALA A 127 -6.24 -16.16 24.52
CA ALA A 127 -6.03 -17.52 24.03
C ALA A 127 -4.55 -17.84 23.81
N THR A 128 -3.77 -16.89 23.27
CA THR A 128 -2.32 -17.07 23.11
C THR A 128 -1.60 -17.15 24.46
N GLN A 129 -2.15 -16.51 25.50
CA GLN A 129 -1.69 -16.66 26.88
C GLN A 129 -2.17 -17.95 27.57
N GLY A 130 -2.97 -18.79 26.89
CA GLY A 130 -3.52 -20.03 27.44
C GLY A 130 -4.62 -19.85 28.49
N LYS A 131 -5.18 -18.65 28.62
CA LYS A 131 -6.23 -18.34 29.60
C LYS A 131 -7.63 -18.76 29.13
N VAL A 132 -7.85 -18.88 27.82
CA VAL A 132 -9.14 -19.23 27.22
C VAL A 132 -8.96 -20.15 26.00
N HIS A 133 -10.03 -20.86 25.62
CA HIS A 133 -10.08 -21.63 24.38
C HIS A 133 -11.01 -20.96 23.37
N LEU A 134 -10.56 -20.89 22.11
CA LEU A 134 -11.35 -20.36 21.01
C LEU A 134 -12.12 -21.49 20.31
N ARG A 135 -13.39 -21.25 20.00
CA ARG A 135 -14.18 -22.07 19.08
C ARG A 135 -14.58 -21.23 17.89
N ALA A 136 -14.17 -21.67 16.70
CA ALA A 136 -14.63 -21.07 15.46
C ALA A 136 -15.95 -21.73 15.04
N GLN A 137 -16.92 -20.89 14.68
CA GLN A 137 -18.20 -21.32 14.11
C GLN A 137 -18.40 -20.55 12.81
N THR A 138 -19.03 -21.17 11.81
CA THR A 138 -19.36 -20.47 10.57
C THR A 138 -20.49 -19.47 10.86
N SER A 139 -20.21 -18.18 10.69
CA SER A 139 -21.28 -17.19 10.53
C SER A 139 -22.04 -17.59 9.26
N ALA A 140 -23.36 -17.76 9.35
CA ALA A 140 -24.18 -18.37 8.31
C ALA A 140 -23.82 -17.88 6.89
N ALA A 141 -23.73 -18.83 5.94
CA ALA A 141 -23.30 -18.62 4.57
C ALA A 141 -24.09 -17.50 3.86
N PRO A 142 -23.46 -16.76 2.91
CA PRO A 142 -24.19 -15.83 2.06
C PRO A 142 -25.29 -16.59 1.31
N ALA A 143 -26.51 -16.03 1.35
CA ALA A 143 -27.64 -16.53 0.59
C ALA A 143 -27.26 -16.65 -0.90
N ASN A 144 -27.50 -17.83 -1.48
CA ASN A 144 -27.41 -18.08 -2.92
C ASN A 144 -28.32 -17.14 -3.71
#